data_AF-A0A1T2A6H9-F1
#
_entry.id   AF-A0A1T2A6H9-F1
#
_cell.length_a   1.000
_cell.length_b   1.000
_cell.length_c   1.000
_cell.angle_alpha   90.00
_cell.angle_beta   90.00
_cell.angle_gamma   90.00
#
_symmetry.space_group_name_H-M   'P 1'
#
loop_
_entity.id
_entity.type
_entity.pdbx_description
1 polymer ?
#
loop_
_entity_poly.entity_id
_entity_poly.type
_entity_poly.pdbx_seq_one_letter_code
_entity_poly.pdbx_strand_id
1 'polypeptide(L)'
;MLVTLDEVERLLDRPTTPGISIQVFAKQCGLKDVYLRRLVRMGHIPSTEGRNPKTGAKQRFLSTEDIEAFYARFITLRDLAVEHGMNWQALRHELAKRGIAPFSPDGEDYGAVFERDTITL
;
A
#
# COMPACT_ATOMS: atom_id res chain seq x y z
N MET A 1 -15.66 -2.08 7.25
CA MET A 1 -15.32 -3.29 6.47
C MET A 1 -13.80 -3.37 6.44
N LEU A 2 -13.27 -4.36 7.14
CA LEU A 2 -11.85 -4.54 7.46
C LEU A 2 -11.23 -5.29 6.27
N VAL A 3 -10.49 -4.63 5.38
CA VAL A 3 -9.72 -5.37 4.37
C VAL A 3 -8.51 -5.93 5.11
N THR A 4 -8.64 -7.13 5.65
CA THR A 4 -7.52 -7.92 6.19
C THR A 4 -6.64 -8.40 5.04
N LEU A 5 -5.42 -8.85 5.33
CA LEU A 5 -4.56 -9.53 4.35
C LEU A 5 -5.35 -10.61 3.60
N ASP A 6 -6.18 -11.37 4.32
CA ASP A 6 -7.11 -12.37 3.77
C ASP A 6 -8.11 -11.81 2.72
N GLU A 7 -8.54 -10.55 2.84
CA GLU A 7 -9.45 -9.93 1.85
C GLU A 7 -8.69 -9.48 0.60
N VAL A 8 -7.39 -9.17 0.73
CA VAL A 8 -6.52 -8.95 -0.43
C VAL A 8 -6.24 -10.27 -1.15
N GLU A 9 -5.95 -11.34 -0.41
CA GLU A 9 -5.78 -12.70 -0.95
C GLU A 9 -7.01 -13.19 -1.72
N ARG A 10 -8.23 -12.98 -1.18
CA ARG A 10 -9.48 -13.40 -1.83
C ARG A 10 -9.77 -12.72 -3.17
N LEU A 11 -9.19 -11.54 -3.43
CA LEU A 11 -9.36 -10.82 -4.70
C LEU A 11 -8.33 -11.22 -5.77
N LEU A 12 -7.27 -11.93 -5.38
CA LEU A 12 -6.24 -12.46 -6.26
C LEU A 12 -6.64 -13.81 -6.89
N ASP A 13 -7.74 -14.41 -6.42
CA ASP A 13 -8.19 -15.77 -6.77
C ASP A 13 -8.86 -15.89 -8.17
N ARG A 14 -8.36 -15.12 -9.15
CA ARG A 14 -8.71 -15.29 -10.57
C ARG A 14 -7.49 -15.82 -11.32
N PRO A 15 -7.50 -17.09 -11.78
CA PRO A 15 -6.31 -17.79 -12.31
C PRO A 15 -5.74 -17.24 -13.64
N THR A 16 -6.20 -16.07 -14.11
CA THR A 16 -5.77 -15.43 -15.37
C THR A 16 -5.33 -13.97 -15.20
N THR A 17 -5.40 -13.39 -14.00
CA THR A 17 -5.01 -11.98 -13.79
C THR A 17 -3.61 -11.92 -13.19
N PRO A 18 -2.66 -11.14 -13.76
CA PRO A 18 -1.29 -11.01 -13.23
C PRO A 18 -1.18 -10.30 -11.87
N GLY A 19 -2.27 -10.19 -11.11
CA GLY A 19 -2.40 -9.37 -9.90
C GLY A 19 -3.46 -8.27 -10.02
N ILE A 20 -3.59 -7.44 -8.99
CA ILE A 20 -4.51 -6.30 -8.98
C ILE A 20 -3.84 -5.06 -9.56
N SER A 21 -4.63 -4.13 -10.10
CA SER A 21 -4.06 -2.86 -10.57
C SER A 21 -3.58 -2.01 -9.40
N ILE A 22 -2.54 -1.20 -9.63
CA ILE A 22 -2.03 -0.22 -8.65
C ILE A 22 -3.18 0.64 -8.09
N GLN A 23 -4.09 1.11 -8.94
CA GLN A 23 -5.22 1.93 -8.49
C GLN A 23 -6.17 1.20 -7.54
N VAL A 24 -6.39 -0.10 -7.75
CA VAL A 24 -7.23 -0.93 -6.87
C VAL A 24 -6.53 -1.08 -5.52
N PHE A 25 -5.25 -1.43 -5.52
CA PHE A 25 -4.49 -1.57 -4.28
C PHE A 25 -4.42 -0.25 -3.50
N ALA A 26 -4.19 0.89 -4.17
CA ALA A 26 -4.16 2.20 -3.50
C ALA A 26 -5.46 2.48 -2.72
N LYS A 27 -6.60 2.24 -3.36
CA LYS A 27 -7.90 2.37 -2.69
C LYS A 27 -8.04 1.37 -1.54
N GLN A 28 -7.58 0.14 -1.73
CA GLN A 28 -7.64 -0.90 -0.73
C GLN A 28 -6.80 -0.61 0.49
N CYS A 29 -5.61 -0.01 0.39
CA CYS A 29 -4.75 0.33 1.54
C CYS A 29 -4.95 1.77 2.03
N GLY A 30 -5.85 2.54 1.41
CA GLY A 30 -6.16 3.91 1.84
C GLY A 30 -5.19 4.99 1.35
N LEU A 31 -4.38 4.70 0.32
CA LEU A 31 -3.53 5.68 -0.35
C LEU A 31 -4.20 6.27 -1.60
N LYS A 32 -3.76 7.47 -1.98
CA LYS A 32 -4.09 8.01 -3.31
C LYS A 32 -3.29 7.25 -4.36
N ASP A 33 -3.92 6.96 -5.51
CA ASP A 33 -3.29 6.27 -6.65
C ASP A 33 -1.96 6.93 -7.08
N VAL A 34 -1.87 8.25 -7.02
CA VAL A 34 -0.67 9.01 -7.38
C VAL A 34 0.55 8.63 -6.53
N TYR A 35 0.34 8.31 -5.25
CA TYR A 35 1.41 8.00 -4.32
C TYR A 35 1.88 6.56 -4.48
N LEU A 36 0.95 5.61 -4.63
CA LEU A 36 1.32 4.22 -4.85
C LEU A 36 2.01 4.03 -6.21
N ARG A 37 1.56 4.71 -7.26
CA ARG A 37 2.28 4.75 -8.54
C ARG A 37 3.68 5.34 -8.40
N ARG A 38 3.85 6.34 -7.53
CA ARG A 38 5.17 6.92 -7.24
C ARG A 38 6.06 5.92 -6.54
N LEU A 39 5.57 5.20 -5.52
CA LEU A 39 6.32 4.12 -4.85
C LEU A 39 6.84 3.09 -5.86
N VAL A 40 5.98 2.62 -6.77
CA VAL A 40 6.37 1.68 -7.84
C VAL A 40 7.40 2.32 -8.78
N ARG A 41 7.14 3.53 -9.26
CA ARG A 41 7.98 4.21 -10.26
C ARG A 41 9.39 4.51 -9.72
N MET A 42 9.48 4.86 -8.43
CA MET A 42 10.73 5.18 -7.76
C MET A 42 11.43 3.92 -7.20
N GLY A 43 10.87 2.73 -7.40
CA GLY A 43 11.48 1.45 -7.02
C GLY A 43 11.40 1.12 -5.53
N HIS A 44 10.55 1.83 -4.76
CA HIS A 44 10.38 1.55 -3.33
C HIS A 44 9.60 0.27 -3.08
N ILE A 45 8.74 -0.12 -4.02
CA ILE A 45 8.02 -1.39 -4.03
C ILE A 45 8.13 -2.06 -5.40
N PRO A 46 8.16 -3.40 -5.44
CA PRO A 46 8.15 -4.14 -6.70
C PRO A 46 6.79 -4.05 -7.39
N SER A 47 6.75 -4.49 -8.64
CA SER A 47 5.53 -4.55 -9.44
C SER A 47 5.71 -5.49 -10.61
N THR A 48 4.63 -6.15 -11.01
CA THR A 48 4.62 -7.09 -12.13
C THR A 48 4.13 -6.44 -13.42
N GLU A 49 4.81 -6.68 -14.54
CA GLU A 49 4.32 -6.28 -15.87
C GLU A 49 3.28 -7.27 -16.38
N GLY A 50 2.16 -6.77 -16.86
CA GLY A 50 1.09 -7.58 -17.43
C GLY A 50 0.37 -6.87 -18.58
N ARG A 51 -0.65 -7.54 -19.13
CA ARG A 51 -1.58 -6.93 -20.08
C ARG A 51 -2.94 -6.78 -19.43
N ASN A 52 -3.58 -5.63 -19.65
CA ASN A 52 -4.95 -5.41 -19.24
C ASN A 52 -5.86 -6.45 -19.93
N PRO A 53 -6.62 -7.28 -19.19
CA PRO A 53 -7.45 -8.32 -19.80
C PRO A 53 -8.53 -7.77 -20.73
N LYS A 54 -8.98 -6.53 -20.51
CA LYS A 54 -10.05 -5.88 -21.29
C LYS A 54 -9.52 -5.18 -22.54
N THR A 55 -8.35 -4.56 -22.48
CA THR A 55 -7.83 -3.70 -23.57
C THR A 55 -6.57 -4.24 -24.24
N GLY A 56 -5.92 -5.26 -23.67
CA GLY A 56 -4.64 -5.80 -24.14
C GLY A 56 -3.44 -4.89 -23.90
N ALA A 57 -3.64 -3.68 -23.38
CA ALA A 57 -2.58 -2.70 -23.15
C ALA A 57 -1.60 -3.18 -22.08
N LYS A 58 -0.30 -2.94 -22.29
CA LYS A 58 0.71 -3.17 -21.26
C LYS A 58 0.44 -2.27 -20.06
N GLN A 59 0.41 -2.86 -18.87
CA GLN A 59 0.20 -2.14 -17.62
C GLN A 59 0.95 -2.84 -16.48
N ARG A 60 1.32 -2.08 -15.45
CA ARG A 60 1.81 -2.64 -14.20
C ARG A 60 0.69 -3.03 -13.25
N PHE A 61 0.87 -4.18 -12.62
CA PHE A 61 0.01 -4.77 -11.60
C PHE A 61 0.83 -5.03 -10.34
N LEU A 62 0.15 -5.33 -9.25
CA LEU A 62 0.75 -5.86 -8.04
C LEU A 62 0.25 -7.29 -7.87
N SER A 63 1.19 -8.24 -7.97
CA SER A 63 0.98 -9.63 -7.60
C SER A 63 0.82 -9.77 -6.09
N THR A 64 0.50 -10.98 -5.61
CA THR A 64 0.47 -11.28 -4.18
C THR A 64 1.82 -10.99 -3.54
N GLU A 65 2.89 -11.44 -4.18
CA GLU A 65 4.27 -11.26 -3.74
C GLU A 65 4.67 -9.77 -3.71
N ASP A 66 4.21 -8.98 -4.68
CA ASP A 66 4.45 -7.53 -4.67
C ASP A 66 3.77 -6.84 -3.48
N ILE A 67 2.56 -7.29 -3.13
CA ILE A 67 1.77 -6.77 -2.01
C ILE A 67 2.39 -7.19 -0.67
N GLU A 68 2.82 -8.44 -0.55
CA GLU A 68 3.56 -8.93 0.61
C GLU A 68 4.85 -8.13 0.81
N ALA A 69 5.60 -7.86 -0.26
CA ALA A 69 6.79 -7.01 -0.21
C ALA A 69 6.48 -5.57 0.22
N PHE A 70 5.34 -5.01 -0.24
CA PHE A 70 4.85 -3.72 0.27
C PHE A 70 4.62 -3.80 1.78
N TYR A 71 3.87 -4.79 2.27
CA TYR A 71 3.53 -4.90 3.68
C TYR A 71 4.67 -5.36 4.58
N ALA A 72 5.71 -6.01 4.05
CA ALA A 72 6.90 -6.37 4.79
C ALA A 72 7.68 -5.13 5.23
N ARG A 73 7.70 -4.09 4.39
CA ARG A 73 8.46 -2.85 4.66
C ARG A 73 7.57 -1.70 5.11
N PHE A 74 6.36 -1.60 4.58
CA PHE A 74 5.49 -0.44 4.74
C PHE A 74 4.17 -0.79 5.41
N ILE A 75 3.57 0.22 6.04
CA ILE A 75 2.18 0.22 6.47
C ILE A 75 1.56 1.59 6.22
N THR A 76 0.29 1.63 5.83
CA THR A 76 -0.44 2.89 5.66
C THR A 76 -1.05 3.34 6.98
N LEU A 77 -1.33 4.63 7.14
CA LEU A 77 -2.03 5.14 8.32
C LEU A 77 -3.36 4.44 8.56
N ARG A 78 -4.07 4.11 7.47
CA ARG A 78 -5.38 3.46 7.54
C ARG A 78 -5.24 2.02 8.07
N ASP A 79 -4.28 1.29 7.54
CA ASP A 79 -4.04 -0.10 7.93
C ASP A 79 -3.48 -0.17 9.35
N LEU A 80 -2.61 0.76 9.73
CA LEU A 80 -2.09 0.89 11.10
C LEU A 80 -3.20 1.28 12.10
N ALA A 81 -4.13 2.17 11.72
CA ALA A 81 -5.27 2.52 12.55
C ALA A 81 -6.16 1.31 12.81
N VAL A 82 -6.37 0.49 11.78
CA VAL A 82 -7.08 -0.78 11.87
C VAL A 82 -6.35 -1.77 12.78
N GLU A 83 -5.04 -1.96 12.58
CA GLU A 83 -4.21 -2.90 13.36
C GLU A 83 -4.25 -2.59 14.86
N HIS A 84 -4.23 -1.31 15.23
CA HIS A 84 -4.31 -0.87 16.63
C HIS A 84 -5.73 -0.61 17.15
N GLY A 85 -6.77 -0.82 16.35
CA GLY A 85 -8.15 -0.52 16.73
C GLY A 85 -8.39 0.96 17.06
N MET A 86 -7.59 1.86 16.49
CA MET A 86 -7.61 3.30 16.77
C MET A 86 -8.36 4.07 15.69
N ASN A 87 -8.90 5.23 16.07
CA ASN A 87 -9.33 6.21 15.10
C ASN A 87 -8.09 6.83 14.39
N TRP A 88 -8.15 7.02 13.07
CA TRP A 88 -7.02 7.50 12.28
C TRP A 88 -6.53 8.90 12.69
N GLN A 89 -7.41 9.81 13.15
CA GLN A 89 -6.96 11.11 13.67
C GLN A 89 -6.16 10.95 14.97
N ALA A 90 -6.61 10.06 15.86
CA ALA A 90 -5.93 9.80 17.13
C ALA A 90 -4.56 9.15 16.89
N LEU A 91 -4.50 8.16 16.00
CA LEU A 91 -3.25 7.53 15.60
C LEU A 91 -2.29 8.55 14.97
N ARG A 92 -2.76 9.40 14.06
CA ARG A 92 -1.92 10.45 13.44
C ARG A 92 -1.31 11.38 14.49
N HIS A 93 -2.08 11.76 15.51
CA HIS A 93 -1.59 12.59 16.61
C HIS A 93 -0.55 11.86 17.45
N GLU A 94 -0.76 10.58 17.73
CA GLU A 94 0.17 9.75 18.49
C GLU A 94 1.51 9.56 17.76
N LEU A 95 1.47 9.26 16.46
CA LEU A 95 2.68 9.19 15.62
C LEU A 95 3.44 10.52 15.65
N ALA A 96 2.74 11.65 15.50
CA ALA A 96 3.35 12.97 15.55
C ALA A 96 4.00 13.28 16.91
N LYS A 97 3.34 12.93 18.03
CA LYS A 97 3.92 13.09 19.37
C LYS A 97 5.22 12.31 19.55
N ARG A 98 5.32 11.15 18.90
CA ARG A 98 6.51 10.29 18.93
C ARG A 98 7.58 10.69 17.90
N GLY A 99 7.33 11.73 17.10
CA GLY A 99 8.23 12.14 16.03
C GLY A 99 8.28 11.18 14.84
N ILE A 100 7.31 10.26 14.73
CA ILE A 100 7.23 9.28 13.64
C ILE A 100 6.59 9.97 12.43
N ALA A 101 7.41 10.22 11.41
CA ALA A 101 6.99 10.86 10.18
C ALA A 101 6.63 9.83 9.10
N PRO A 102 5.74 10.17 8.15
CA PRO A 102 5.55 9.37 6.95
C PRO A 102 6.85 9.22 6.16
N PHE A 103 6.95 8.11 5.43
CA PHE A 103 8.05 7.84 4.51
C PHE A 103 8.15 8.96 3.46
N SER A 104 9.30 9.65 3.48
CA SER A 104 9.58 10.81 2.65
C SER A 104 11.08 10.88 2.32
N PRO A 105 11.62 9.88 1.58
CA PRO A 105 13.01 9.93 1.13
C PRO A 105 13.22 11.17 0.27
N ASP A 106 14.34 11.85 0.48
CA ASP A 106 14.70 13.10 -0.21
C ASP A 106 13.63 14.22 -0.12
N GLY A 107 12.74 14.15 0.88
CA GLY A 107 11.65 15.09 1.07
C GLY A 107 10.45 14.90 0.13
N GLU A 108 10.40 13.81 -0.63
CA GLU A 108 9.27 13.53 -1.51
C GLU A 108 8.05 12.98 -0.76
N ASP A 109 6.86 13.55 -1.01
CA ASP A 109 5.62 13.08 -0.41
C ASP A 109 5.09 11.80 -1.08
N TYR A 110 4.97 10.72 -0.31
CA TYR A 110 4.34 9.44 -0.69
C TYR A 110 2.99 9.21 0.02
N GLY A 111 2.43 10.24 0.64
CA GLY A 111 1.22 10.14 1.44
C GLY A 111 1.47 9.54 2.82
N ALA A 112 0.41 9.14 3.51
CA ALA A 112 0.47 8.60 4.86
C ALA A 112 0.85 7.11 4.86
N VAL A 113 2.04 6.81 4.36
CA VAL A 113 2.71 5.50 4.37
C VAL A 113 3.96 5.61 5.23
N PHE A 114 4.24 4.58 6.04
CA PHE A 114 5.30 4.57 7.03
C PHE A 114 6.11 3.30 6.89
N GLU A 115 7.41 3.36 7.20
CA GLU A 115 8.23 2.15 7.30
C GLU A 115 7.93 1.44 8.61
N ARG A 116 7.68 0.12 8.57
CA ARG A 116 7.29 -0.66 9.74
C ARG A 116 8.31 -0.57 10.87
N ASP A 117 9.59 -0.61 10.54
CA ASP A 117 10.69 -0.55 11.52
C ASP A 117 10.75 0.79 12.27
N THR A 118 10.05 1.82 11.79
CA THR A 118 9.94 3.13 12.46
C THR A 118 8.74 3.23 13.39
N ILE A 119 7.79 2.30 13.31
CA ILE A 119 6.57 2.31 14.12
C ILE A 119 6.86 1.72 15.49
N THR A 120 6.94 2.59 16.49
CA THR A 120 7.02 2.21 17.91
C THR A 120 5.78 2.73 18.63
N LEU A 121 4.66 2.01 18.56
CA LEU A 121 3.37 2.37 19.18
C LEU A 121 3.15 1.68 20.51
#